data_AF-A0A6N9BAX6-F1
#
_entry.id   AF-A0A6N9BAX6-F1
#
_cell.length_a   1.000
_cell.length_b   1.000
_cell.length_c   1.000
_cell.angle_alpha   90.00
_cell.angle_beta   90.00
_cell.angle_gamma   90.00
#
_symmetry.space_group_name_H-M   'P 1'
#
loop_
_entity.id
_entity.type
_entity.pdbx_description
1 polymer ?
#
loop_
_entity_poly.entity_id
_entity_poly.type
_entity_poly.pdbx_seq_one_letter_code
_entity_poly.pdbx_strand_id
1 'polypeptide(L)'
;MIEITRARFDPAQPERTAINDRYVELLEAAQEKPQLIPYQDNFQDFHELLSQAIASQNQPPAYTRKLIELDRRLTADVERAQEIRAVQNDIVDLGNQLGHFNGTARNAGPGFAESTPHYDAFVDDCTRCLERWHALQADPDMRPHLEHLAVPFMDSRIEGLSQHARYTLPVYTAAPELAEAPAAQSEHPIVRGYAQLLEQADNKPALLAYQSGFQDFRETVRRAKEDPNQHPDMVQSLNLLALALDKSDTERSQARSLSQRLLAHSREALALETWAGDQPGRKIQDSDKFENWRKDADALLDEYRQMSRNRSMAPHINDREEARTFFDRRIAYISEERFAALPKPDPTQQKALQAQQTQEAQQDQGMTMSL
;
A
#
# COMPACT_ATOMS: atom_id res chain seq x y z
N MET A 1 18.53 33.77 -11.22
CA MET A 1 17.17 34.24 -10.86
C MET A 1 17.11 34.93 -9.51
N ILE A 2 17.93 34.56 -8.51
CA ILE A 2 18.09 35.29 -7.23
C ILE A 2 18.58 36.74 -7.43
N GLU A 3 19.41 37.01 -8.45
CA GLU A 3 19.83 38.37 -8.81
C GLU A 3 18.71 39.22 -9.43
N ILE A 4 17.67 38.61 -10.02
CA ILE A 4 16.55 39.35 -10.64
C ILE A 4 15.57 39.85 -9.57
N THR A 5 15.44 39.13 -8.44
CA THR A 5 14.61 39.56 -7.30
C THR A 5 15.31 40.60 -6.42
N ARG A 6 16.65 40.55 -6.28
CA ARG A 6 17.43 41.66 -5.69
C ARG A 6 17.39 42.94 -6.55
N ALA A 7 17.26 42.82 -7.87
CA ALA A 7 17.22 43.96 -8.78
C ALA A 7 15.81 44.58 -8.99
N ARG A 8 14.72 43.94 -8.58
CA ARG A 8 13.34 44.46 -8.81
C ARG A 8 12.73 45.28 -7.66
N PHE A 9 13.47 45.43 -6.57
CA PHE A 9 13.30 46.46 -5.55
C PHE A 9 14.61 47.23 -5.45
N ASP A 10 14.76 48.22 -6.32
CA ASP A 10 15.97 49.01 -6.49
C ASP A 10 16.38 49.72 -5.17
N PRO A 11 17.55 49.40 -4.58
CA PRO A 11 18.04 50.07 -3.37
C PRO A 11 18.39 51.56 -3.60
N ALA A 12 18.36 52.05 -4.84
CA ALA A 12 18.52 53.46 -5.18
C ALA A 12 17.20 54.26 -5.19
N GLN A 13 16.03 53.64 -4.91
CA GLN A 13 14.78 54.38 -4.67
C GLN A 13 14.57 54.63 -3.16
N PRO A 14 14.18 55.85 -2.75
CA PRO A 14 14.39 56.35 -1.39
C PRO A 14 13.42 55.84 -0.32
N GLU A 15 12.60 54.81 -0.59
CA GLU A 15 11.69 54.28 0.43
C GLU A 15 11.80 52.76 0.51
N ARG A 16 12.80 52.30 1.28
CA ARG A 16 12.64 51.06 2.04
C ARG A 16 11.41 51.24 2.93
N THR A 17 10.26 50.78 2.45
CA THR A 17 9.06 50.72 3.28
C THR A 17 9.19 49.55 4.24
N ALA A 18 8.56 49.62 5.40
CA ALA A 18 8.52 48.52 6.37
C ALA A 18 8.05 47.19 5.74
N ILE A 19 7.26 47.25 4.66
CA ILE A 19 6.81 46.09 3.87
C ILE A 19 7.99 45.40 3.17
N ASN A 20 8.93 46.16 2.59
CA ASN A 20 10.08 45.58 1.88
C ASN A 20 11.02 44.89 2.86
N ASP A 21 11.32 45.54 3.98
CA ASP A 21 12.19 44.95 5.01
C ASP A 21 11.55 43.67 5.58
N ARG A 22 10.25 43.69 5.88
CA ARG A 22 9.52 42.51 6.39
C ARG A 22 9.40 41.40 5.34
N TYR A 23 9.26 41.73 4.07
CA TYR A 23 9.26 40.75 2.98
C TYR A 23 10.61 40.07 2.85
N VAL A 24 11.72 40.82 2.95
CA VAL A 24 13.08 40.26 2.91
C VAL A 24 13.31 39.33 4.10
N GLU A 25 12.92 39.73 5.31
CA GLU A 25 13.01 38.89 6.52
C GLU A 25 12.27 37.56 6.34
N LEU A 26 11.04 37.60 5.82
CA LEU A 26 10.26 36.38 5.54
C LEU A 26 10.88 35.54 4.43
N LEU A 27 11.45 36.17 3.40
CA LEU A 27 12.10 35.45 2.30
C LEU A 27 13.40 34.78 2.76
N GLU A 28 14.18 35.43 3.63
CA GLU A 28 15.38 34.86 4.25
C GLU A 28 15.02 33.69 5.17
N ALA A 29 13.99 33.84 6.01
CA ALA A 29 13.46 32.76 6.83
C ALA A 29 12.97 31.57 5.98
N ALA A 30 12.37 31.86 4.83
CA ALA A 30 11.96 30.89 3.81
C ALA A 30 13.12 30.32 2.96
N GLN A 31 14.39 30.54 3.34
CA GLN A 31 15.59 30.07 2.62
C GLN A 31 15.60 30.50 1.15
N GLU A 32 15.21 31.75 0.90
CA GLU A 32 15.11 32.36 -0.43
C GLU A 32 14.09 31.68 -1.37
N LYS A 33 13.13 30.91 -0.84
CA LYS A 33 12.05 30.29 -1.60
C LYS A 33 10.73 31.07 -1.43
N PRO A 34 10.30 31.87 -2.42
CA PRO A 34 9.12 32.73 -2.28
C PRO A 34 7.82 31.96 -1.97
N GLN A 35 7.69 30.74 -2.50
CA GLN A 35 6.51 29.89 -2.27
C GLN A 35 6.38 29.44 -0.81
N LEU A 36 7.47 29.54 -0.03
CA LEU A 36 7.50 29.11 1.37
C LEU A 36 7.26 30.26 2.37
N ILE A 37 7.11 31.49 1.88
CA ILE A 37 6.80 32.66 2.69
C ILE A 37 5.52 32.47 3.53
N PRO A 38 4.42 31.89 2.99
CA PRO A 38 3.20 31.67 3.77
C PRO A 38 3.35 30.78 5.01
N TYR A 39 4.45 30.03 5.12
CA TYR A 39 4.70 29.13 6.26
C TYR A 39 5.57 29.74 7.35
N GLN A 40 6.09 30.94 7.14
CA GLN A 40 7.00 31.58 8.08
C GLN A 40 6.23 32.18 9.25
N ASP A 41 6.87 32.16 10.41
CA ASP A 41 6.41 32.89 11.58
C ASP A 41 6.29 34.38 11.21
N ASN A 42 5.15 34.99 11.56
CA ASN A 42 4.78 36.38 11.22
C ASN A 42 4.31 36.65 9.77
N PHE A 43 4.04 35.62 8.95
CA PHE A 43 3.41 35.82 7.65
C PHE A 43 2.06 36.56 7.75
N GLN A 44 1.23 36.19 8.73
CA GLN A 44 -0.09 36.79 8.94
C GLN A 44 0.01 38.32 9.17
N ASP A 45 0.89 38.74 10.06
CA ASP A 45 1.13 40.16 10.35
C ASP A 45 1.61 40.91 9.10
N PHE A 46 2.45 40.27 8.28
CA PHE A 46 2.90 40.83 7.01
C PHE A 46 1.79 40.93 5.97
N HIS A 47 0.93 39.92 5.86
CA HIS A 47 -0.20 39.91 4.93
C HIS A 47 -1.25 40.98 5.31
N GLU A 48 -1.46 41.20 6.60
CA GLU A 48 -2.31 42.30 7.11
C GLU A 48 -1.70 43.67 6.80
N LEU A 49 -0.39 43.84 7.02
CA LEU A 49 0.36 45.05 6.66
C LEU A 49 0.25 45.35 5.16
N LEU A 50 0.39 44.33 4.32
CA LEU A 50 0.27 44.42 2.85
C LEU A 50 -1.14 44.84 2.43
N SER A 51 -2.16 44.22 3.02
CA SER A 51 -3.57 44.54 2.78
C SER A 51 -3.91 45.99 3.17
N GLN A 52 -3.44 46.45 4.33
CA GLN A 52 -3.62 47.83 4.78
C GLN A 52 -2.94 48.83 3.84
N ALA A 53 -1.73 48.51 3.35
CA ALA A 53 -1.01 49.35 2.43
C ALA A 53 -1.72 49.50 1.07
N ILE A 54 -2.27 48.41 0.54
CA ILE A 54 -3.08 48.41 -0.69
C ILE A 54 -4.35 49.26 -0.49
N ALA A 55 -5.05 49.08 0.64
CA ALA A 55 -6.29 49.78 0.94
C ALA A 55 -6.10 51.28 1.17
N SER A 56 -4.96 51.69 1.75
CA SER A 56 -4.70 53.09 2.10
C SER A 56 -4.56 54.03 0.90
N GLN A 57 -4.26 53.51 -0.30
CA GLN A 57 -4.01 54.26 -1.56
C GLN A 57 -3.01 55.43 -1.46
N ASN A 58 -2.25 55.55 -0.37
CA ASN A 58 -1.28 56.62 -0.13
C ASN A 58 0.07 56.39 -0.81
N GLN A 59 0.14 55.40 -1.70
CA GLN A 59 1.35 54.93 -2.37
C GLN A 59 1.33 55.30 -3.85
N PRO A 60 2.50 55.48 -4.50
CA PRO A 60 2.57 55.71 -5.93
C PRO A 60 1.85 54.60 -6.72
N PRO A 61 1.06 54.92 -7.77
CA PRO A 61 0.26 53.92 -8.50
C PRO A 61 1.06 52.72 -9.04
N ALA A 62 2.32 52.94 -9.42
CA ALA A 62 3.21 51.89 -9.89
C ALA A 62 3.62 50.92 -8.75
N TYR A 63 3.75 51.43 -7.52
CA TYR A 63 4.07 50.65 -6.33
C TYR A 63 2.84 49.87 -5.85
N THR A 64 1.66 50.50 -5.82
CA THR A 64 0.40 49.83 -5.48
C THR A 64 0.12 48.62 -6.38
N ARG A 65 0.40 48.72 -7.68
CA ARG A 65 0.26 47.56 -8.61
C ARG A 65 1.17 46.40 -8.23
N LYS A 66 2.42 46.68 -7.82
CA LYS A 66 3.37 45.64 -7.38
C LYS A 66 2.91 44.99 -6.08
N LEU A 67 2.35 45.76 -5.14
CA LEU A 67 1.79 45.22 -3.89
C LEU A 67 0.59 44.31 -4.17
N ILE A 68 -0.31 44.70 -5.08
CA ILE A 68 -1.45 43.85 -5.50
C ILE A 68 -0.97 42.55 -6.15
N GLU A 69 0.05 42.61 -7.01
CA GLU A 69 0.61 41.41 -7.64
C GLU A 69 1.26 40.47 -6.62
N LEU A 70 1.98 41.04 -5.65
CA LEU A 70 2.57 40.28 -4.55
C LEU A 70 1.50 39.63 -3.67
N ASP A 71 0.48 40.39 -3.28
CA ASP A 71 -0.65 39.93 -2.47
C ASP A 71 -1.36 38.76 -3.15
N ARG A 72 -1.72 38.92 -4.43
CA ARG A 72 -2.34 37.86 -5.23
C ARG A 72 -1.52 36.58 -5.26
N ARG A 73 -0.19 36.69 -5.38
CA ARG A 73 0.69 35.52 -5.42
C ARG A 73 0.73 34.82 -4.06
N LEU A 74 0.86 35.57 -2.98
CA LEU A 74 0.89 35.02 -1.62
C LEU A 74 -0.44 34.36 -1.26
N THR A 75 -1.57 34.97 -1.64
CA THR A 75 -2.91 34.36 -1.46
C THR A 75 -3.04 33.05 -2.22
N ALA A 76 -2.57 32.98 -3.47
CA ALA A 76 -2.58 31.73 -4.23
C ALA A 76 -1.74 30.63 -3.56
N ASP A 77 -0.58 30.98 -3.01
CA ASP A 77 0.28 30.04 -2.29
C ASP A 77 -0.37 29.56 -0.96
N VAL A 78 -1.14 30.41 -0.29
CA VAL A 78 -1.96 30.02 0.87
C VAL A 78 -3.08 29.05 0.48
N GLU A 79 -3.79 29.32 -0.62
CA GLU A 79 -4.86 28.44 -1.11
C GLU A 79 -4.32 27.05 -1.49
N ARG A 80 -3.18 27.00 -2.19
CA ARG A 80 -2.46 25.75 -2.51
C ARG A 80 -2.08 24.97 -1.26
N ALA A 81 -1.54 25.66 -0.25
CA ALA A 81 -1.20 25.04 1.03
C ALA A 81 -2.43 24.47 1.75
N GLN A 82 -3.56 25.17 1.69
CA GLN A 82 -4.82 24.68 2.26
C GLN A 82 -5.35 23.46 1.53
N GLU A 83 -5.26 23.42 0.20
CA GLU A 83 -5.67 22.28 -0.61
C GLU A 83 -4.85 21.02 -0.26
N ILE A 84 -3.53 21.16 -0.15
CA ILE A 84 -2.63 20.07 0.25
C ILE A 84 -3.01 19.56 1.65
N ARG A 85 -3.19 20.47 2.62
CA ARG A 85 -3.60 20.09 3.98
C ARG A 85 -4.94 19.40 4.02
N ALA A 86 -5.91 19.85 3.22
CA ALA A 86 -7.22 19.21 3.14
C ALA A 86 -7.09 17.75 2.67
N VAL A 87 -6.33 17.50 1.61
CA VAL A 87 -6.10 16.14 1.11
C VAL A 87 -5.31 15.29 2.11
N GLN A 88 -4.31 15.85 2.79
CA GLN A 88 -3.57 15.14 3.84
C GLN A 88 -4.48 14.75 5.02
N ASN A 89 -5.38 15.64 5.43
CA ASN A 89 -6.37 15.35 6.47
C ASN A 89 -7.33 14.25 6.01
N ASP A 90 -7.82 14.31 4.76
CA ASP A 90 -8.67 13.26 4.17
C ASP A 90 -7.96 11.89 4.21
N ILE A 91 -6.67 11.84 3.84
CA ILE A 91 -5.85 10.62 3.92
C ILE A 91 -5.70 10.12 5.37
N VAL A 92 -5.49 11.04 6.31
CA VAL A 92 -5.36 10.73 7.73
C VAL A 92 -6.65 10.11 8.27
N ASP A 93 -7.79 10.73 7.97
CA ASP A 93 -9.11 10.29 8.42
C ASP A 93 -9.50 8.94 7.80
N LEU A 94 -9.29 8.77 6.50
CA LEU A 94 -9.51 7.49 5.83
C LEU A 94 -8.59 6.40 6.38
N GLY A 95 -7.33 6.73 6.69
CA GLY A 95 -6.41 5.79 7.33
C GLY A 95 -6.88 5.34 8.72
N ASN A 96 -7.46 6.25 9.49
CA ASN A 96 -8.06 5.93 10.79
C ASN A 96 -9.31 5.05 10.62
N GLN A 97 -10.17 5.35 9.64
CA GLN A 97 -11.34 4.53 9.29
C GLN A 97 -10.93 3.12 8.86
N LEU A 98 -9.87 2.98 8.07
CA LEU A 98 -9.31 1.68 7.70
C LEU A 98 -8.85 0.88 8.93
N GLY A 99 -8.18 1.55 9.88
CA GLY A 99 -7.82 0.97 11.16
C GLY A 99 -9.05 0.45 11.94
N HIS A 100 -10.15 1.22 11.93
CA HIS A 100 -11.42 0.78 12.51
C HIS A 100 -12.03 -0.42 11.78
N PHE A 101 -12.08 -0.42 10.44
CA PHE A 101 -12.57 -1.56 9.67
C PHE A 101 -11.75 -2.83 9.96
N ASN A 102 -10.42 -2.74 9.97
CA ASN A 102 -9.54 -3.86 10.28
C ASN A 102 -9.72 -4.36 11.70
N GLY A 103 -9.88 -3.45 12.68
CA GLY A 103 -10.21 -3.82 14.06
C GLY A 103 -11.57 -4.51 14.19
N THR A 104 -12.57 -4.04 13.45
CA THR A 104 -13.94 -4.60 13.49
C THR A 104 -14.01 -5.94 12.78
N ALA A 105 -13.35 -6.09 11.64
CA ALA A 105 -13.23 -7.35 10.90
C ALA A 105 -12.47 -8.42 11.70
N ARG A 106 -11.45 -8.01 12.47
CA ARG A 106 -10.72 -8.93 13.37
C ARG A 106 -11.58 -9.44 14.53
N ASN A 107 -12.59 -8.67 14.94
CA ASN A 107 -13.52 -9.01 16.03
C ASN A 107 -14.82 -9.64 15.54
N ALA A 108 -15.13 -9.54 14.25
CA ALA A 108 -16.29 -10.14 13.62
C ALA A 108 -15.93 -11.51 12.98
N GLY A 109 -16.93 -12.39 12.85
CA GLY A 109 -16.74 -13.66 12.15
C GLY A 109 -16.37 -13.49 10.67
N PRO A 110 -15.87 -14.55 10.00
CA PRO A 110 -15.49 -14.49 8.58
C PRO A 110 -16.66 -14.01 7.71
N GLY A 111 -16.41 -13.01 6.85
CA GLY A 111 -17.37 -12.45 5.89
C GLY A 111 -17.95 -11.06 6.21
N PHE A 112 -17.59 -10.44 7.34
CA PHE A 112 -18.22 -9.17 7.77
C PHE A 112 -17.82 -7.92 6.96
N ALA A 113 -16.59 -7.88 6.43
CA ALA A 113 -16.05 -6.68 5.78
C ALA A 113 -16.57 -6.44 4.35
N GLU A 114 -16.88 -7.50 3.60
CA GLU A 114 -17.24 -7.40 2.18
C GLU A 114 -18.75 -7.21 1.93
N SER A 115 -19.59 -7.35 2.96
CA SER A 115 -21.06 -7.30 2.83
C SER A 115 -21.71 -6.03 3.38
N THR A 116 -20.92 -5.03 3.81
CA THR A 116 -21.45 -3.78 4.39
C THR A 116 -21.48 -2.66 3.34
N PRO A 117 -22.64 -2.02 3.07
CA PRO A 117 -22.77 -0.88 2.16
C PRO A 117 -21.81 0.29 2.47
N HIS A 118 -21.32 0.37 3.70
CA HIS A 118 -20.35 1.37 4.16
C HIS A 118 -18.94 1.15 3.63
N TYR A 119 -18.58 -0.09 3.25
CA TYR A 119 -17.25 -0.40 2.73
C TYR A 119 -17.09 0.04 1.28
N ASP A 120 -18.09 -0.15 0.42
CA ASP A 120 -18.06 0.35 -0.96
C ASP A 120 -17.94 1.89 -1.02
N ALA A 121 -18.67 2.60 -0.15
CA ALA A 121 -18.54 4.06 -0.02
C ALA A 121 -17.14 4.47 0.44
N PHE A 122 -16.57 3.75 1.42
CA PHE A 122 -15.20 3.95 1.87
C PHE A 122 -14.17 3.71 0.75
N VAL A 123 -14.36 2.68 -0.08
CA VAL A 123 -13.51 2.39 -1.24
C VAL A 123 -13.56 3.51 -2.28
N ASP A 124 -14.74 4.07 -2.54
CA ASP A 124 -14.90 5.21 -3.46
C ASP A 124 -14.28 6.51 -2.87
N ASP A 125 -14.37 6.71 -1.56
CA ASP A 125 -13.70 7.82 -0.86
C ASP A 125 -12.17 7.69 -0.91
N CYS A 126 -11.64 6.49 -0.70
CA CYS A 126 -10.21 6.20 -0.89
C CYS A 126 -9.75 6.51 -2.32
N THR A 127 -10.55 6.09 -3.31
CA THR A 127 -10.26 6.30 -4.73
C THR A 127 -10.17 7.79 -5.05
N ARG A 128 -11.18 8.58 -4.68
CA ARG A 128 -11.19 10.05 -4.92
C ARG A 128 -10.08 10.77 -4.18
N CYS A 129 -9.79 10.36 -2.95
CA CYS A 129 -8.74 10.96 -2.14
C CYS A 129 -7.35 10.73 -2.77
N LEU A 130 -7.06 9.51 -3.21
CA LEU A 130 -5.79 9.17 -3.87
C LEU A 130 -5.64 9.85 -5.24
N GLU A 131 -6.72 9.95 -6.02
CA GLU A 131 -6.72 10.71 -7.28
C GLU A 131 -6.34 12.18 -7.06
N ARG A 132 -6.96 12.83 -6.06
CA ARG A 132 -6.62 14.21 -5.67
C ARG A 132 -5.18 14.34 -5.21
N TRP A 133 -4.71 13.41 -4.38
CA TRP A 133 -3.32 13.40 -3.92
C TRP A 133 -2.32 13.27 -5.08
N HIS A 134 -2.58 12.37 -6.03
CA HIS A 134 -1.73 12.22 -7.21
C HIS A 134 -1.80 13.42 -8.16
N ALA A 135 -2.96 14.04 -8.31
CA ALA A 135 -3.09 15.28 -9.09
C ALA A 135 -2.22 16.40 -8.48
N LEU A 136 -2.24 16.55 -7.15
CA LEU A 136 -1.36 17.50 -6.44
C LEU A 136 0.12 17.17 -6.62
N GLN A 137 0.50 15.89 -6.59
CA GLN A 137 1.89 15.48 -6.83
C GLN A 137 2.37 15.73 -8.26
N ALA A 138 1.45 15.67 -9.23
CA ALA A 138 1.74 15.91 -10.64
C ALA A 138 1.81 17.40 -11.00
N ASP A 139 1.22 18.28 -10.17
CA ASP A 139 1.22 19.72 -10.39
C ASP A 139 2.58 20.36 -9.98
N PRO A 140 3.35 20.93 -10.93
CA PRO A 140 4.62 21.59 -10.64
C PRO A 140 4.50 22.75 -9.65
N ASP A 141 3.36 23.44 -9.62
CA ASP A 141 3.13 24.57 -8.72
C ASP A 141 2.89 24.10 -7.27
N MET A 142 2.42 22.87 -7.08
CA MET A 142 2.15 22.28 -5.76
C MET A 142 3.40 21.64 -5.13
N ARG A 143 4.38 21.23 -5.94
CA ARG A 143 5.57 20.50 -5.48
C ARG A 143 6.36 21.19 -4.35
N PRO A 144 6.65 22.52 -4.40
CA PRO A 144 7.36 23.19 -3.32
C PRO A 144 6.60 23.14 -1.98
N HIS A 145 5.27 23.19 -2.06
CA HIS A 145 4.38 23.13 -0.89
C HIS A 145 4.30 21.71 -0.31
N LEU A 146 4.30 20.68 -1.16
CA LEU A 146 4.31 19.28 -0.75
C LEU A 146 5.59 18.90 0.02
N GLU A 147 6.75 19.38 -0.43
CA GLU A 147 8.02 19.15 0.25
C GLU A 147 8.05 19.80 1.64
N HIS A 148 7.42 20.98 1.78
CA HIS A 148 7.38 21.72 3.04
C HIS A 148 6.33 21.16 4.01
N LEU A 149 5.17 20.74 3.51
CA LEU A 149 4.06 20.20 4.30
C LEU A 149 4.16 18.69 4.51
N ALA A 150 5.34 18.08 4.38
CA ALA A 150 5.51 16.64 4.53
C ALA A 150 5.06 16.19 5.94
N VAL A 151 3.93 15.47 6.02
CA VAL A 151 3.41 14.91 7.27
C VAL A 151 4.05 13.52 7.51
N PRO A 152 4.50 13.22 8.75
CA PRO A 152 5.06 11.90 9.07
C PRO A 152 4.07 10.76 8.78
N PHE A 153 4.59 9.62 8.31
CA PHE A 153 3.84 8.39 8.04
C PHE A 153 2.80 8.48 6.90
N MET A 154 2.78 9.56 6.13
CA MET A 154 1.86 9.69 4.99
C MET A 154 2.03 8.58 3.96
N ASP A 155 3.26 8.19 3.65
CA ASP A 155 3.54 7.11 2.70
C ASP A 155 2.90 5.78 3.13
N SER A 156 2.97 5.46 4.43
CA SER A 156 2.35 4.24 4.97
C SER A 156 0.83 4.28 4.91
N ARG A 157 0.23 5.46 5.13
CA ARG A 157 -1.23 5.64 5.04
C ARG A 157 -1.70 5.54 3.60
N ILE A 158 -0.99 6.17 2.67
CA ILE A 158 -1.27 6.09 1.23
C ILE A 158 -1.17 4.64 0.76
N GLU A 159 -0.13 3.91 1.18
CA GLU A 159 0.01 2.50 0.86
C GLU A 159 -1.17 1.67 1.39
N GLY A 160 -1.57 1.90 2.64
CA GLY A 160 -2.74 1.25 3.24
C GLY A 160 -4.01 1.51 2.43
N LEU A 161 -4.33 2.77 2.11
CA LEU A 161 -5.52 3.12 1.33
C LEU A 161 -5.50 2.56 -0.10
N SER A 162 -4.32 2.52 -0.73
CA SER A 162 -4.16 2.03 -2.10
C SER A 162 -4.50 0.54 -2.28
N GLN A 163 -4.42 -0.26 -1.20
CA GLN A 163 -4.81 -1.67 -1.22
C GLN A 163 -6.32 -1.87 -1.29
N HIS A 164 -7.10 -0.86 -0.90
CA HIS A 164 -8.55 -0.91 -0.81
C HIS A 164 -9.25 -0.04 -1.87
N ALA A 165 -8.57 0.94 -2.44
CA ALA A 165 -9.13 1.76 -3.53
C ALA A 165 -9.38 0.94 -4.81
N ARG A 166 -10.45 1.29 -5.56
CA ARG A 166 -10.67 0.82 -6.94
C ARG A 166 -9.66 1.43 -7.93
N TYR A 167 -8.92 2.44 -7.46
CA TYR A 167 -7.83 3.06 -8.17
C TYR A 167 -6.72 2.07 -8.49
N THR A 168 -6.47 1.88 -9.77
CA THR A 168 -5.20 1.34 -10.25
C THR A 168 -4.34 2.56 -10.50
N LEU A 169 -3.18 2.69 -9.84
CA LEU A 169 -2.23 3.78 -10.14
C LEU A 169 -2.16 3.93 -11.67
N PRO A 170 -2.24 5.15 -12.23
CA PRO A 170 -1.89 5.36 -13.62
C PRO A 170 -0.48 4.80 -13.72
N VAL A 171 -0.37 3.74 -14.51
CA VAL A 171 0.91 3.27 -15.00
C VAL A 171 1.48 4.52 -15.66
N TYR A 172 2.46 5.16 -15.02
CA TYR A 172 3.36 6.05 -15.72
C TYR A 172 4.06 5.16 -16.73
N THR A 173 3.42 4.94 -17.87
CA THR A 173 4.11 4.66 -19.11
C THR A 173 4.87 5.93 -19.41
N ALA A 174 6.03 6.08 -18.78
CA ALA A 174 7.10 6.86 -19.36
C ALA A 174 7.55 6.10 -20.61
N ALA A 175 6.74 6.20 -21.68
CA ALA A 175 7.29 6.17 -23.01
C ALA A 175 8.11 7.46 -23.14
N PRO A 176 9.42 7.37 -23.40
CA PRO A 176 10.31 8.52 -23.39
C PRO A 176 10.08 9.32 -24.66
N GLU A 177 9.32 10.41 -24.60
CA GLU A 177 9.49 11.48 -25.57
C GLU A 177 10.74 12.28 -25.19
N LEU A 178 11.80 11.96 -25.92
CA LEU A 178 12.87 12.85 -26.40
C LEU A 178 12.68 14.34 -26.05
N ALA A 179 13.08 14.72 -24.85
CA ALA A 179 13.67 16.04 -24.60
C ALA A 179 15.18 15.85 -24.59
N GLU A 180 15.86 16.64 -25.44
CA GLU A 180 17.29 16.55 -25.73
C GLU A 180 18.16 16.27 -24.50
N ALA A 181 19.02 15.25 -24.64
CA ALA A 181 19.92 14.80 -23.61
C ALA A 181 20.89 15.91 -23.17
N PRO A 182 20.99 16.24 -21.87
CA PRO A 182 22.26 16.70 -21.35
C PRO A 182 23.24 15.52 -21.35
N ALA A 183 24.45 15.80 -21.81
CA ALA A 183 25.49 14.84 -22.11
C ALA A 183 25.75 13.82 -20.99
N ALA A 184 25.81 12.54 -21.38
CA ALA A 184 26.48 11.41 -20.75
C ALA A 184 27.05 11.68 -19.34
N GLN A 185 26.18 11.73 -18.33
CA GLN A 185 26.60 11.54 -16.96
C GLN A 185 26.67 10.04 -16.72
N SER A 186 27.83 9.57 -16.30
CA SER A 186 28.08 8.19 -15.87
C SER A 186 26.88 7.62 -15.10
N GLU A 187 26.22 6.60 -15.64
CA GLU A 187 25.11 5.92 -14.98
C GLU A 187 25.50 5.56 -13.54
N HIS A 188 24.76 6.10 -12.59
CA HIS A 188 25.02 5.87 -11.17
C HIS A 188 25.08 4.35 -10.89
N PRO A 189 26.06 3.83 -10.12
CA PRO A 189 26.23 2.39 -9.92
C PRO A 189 24.97 1.66 -9.43
N ILE A 190 24.17 2.34 -8.61
CA ILE A 190 22.88 1.82 -8.10
C ILE A 190 21.83 1.71 -9.20
N VAL A 191 21.78 2.67 -10.13
CA VAL A 191 20.84 2.64 -11.27
C VAL A 191 21.20 1.49 -12.20
N ARG A 192 22.49 1.31 -12.49
CA ARG A 192 22.98 0.16 -13.26
C ARG A 192 22.69 -1.17 -12.56
N GLY A 193 22.94 -1.26 -11.25
CA GLY A 193 22.66 -2.47 -10.47
C GLY A 193 21.17 -2.83 -10.44
N TYR A 194 20.30 -1.81 -10.33
CA TYR A 194 18.85 -2.01 -10.42
C TYR A 194 18.43 -2.50 -11.80
N ALA A 195 18.92 -1.85 -12.87
CA ALA A 195 18.58 -2.22 -14.24
C ALA A 195 19.00 -3.65 -14.57
N GLN A 196 20.19 -4.08 -14.13
CA GLN A 196 20.66 -5.45 -14.30
C GLN A 196 19.77 -6.47 -13.57
N LEU A 197 19.39 -6.20 -12.32
CA LEU A 197 18.49 -7.08 -11.57
C LEU A 197 17.10 -7.12 -12.19
N LEU A 198 16.61 -5.99 -12.70
CA LEU A 198 15.31 -5.89 -13.33
C LEU A 198 15.28 -6.65 -14.66
N GLU A 199 16.35 -6.57 -15.45
CA GLU A 199 16.51 -7.35 -16.68
C GLU A 199 16.52 -8.86 -16.39
N GLN A 200 17.26 -9.30 -15.35
CA GLN A 200 17.25 -10.69 -14.89
C GLN A 200 15.86 -11.14 -14.40
N ALA A 201 15.05 -10.21 -13.92
CA ALA A 201 13.67 -10.43 -13.49
C ALA A 201 12.63 -10.31 -14.61
N ASP A 202 13.04 -10.40 -15.89
CA ASP A 202 12.17 -10.22 -17.05
C ASP A 202 11.37 -8.91 -17.01
N ASN A 203 12.00 -7.85 -16.50
CA ASN A 203 11.39 -6.54 -16.26
C ASN A 203 10.20 -6.55 -15.30
N LYS A 204 10.14 -7.51 -14.37
CA LYS A 204 9.11 -7.60 -13.33
C LYS A 204 9.68 -7.24 -11.95
N PRO A 205 9.40 -6.04 -11.41
CA PRO A 205 9.93 -5.61 -10.11
C PRO A 205 9.57 -6.54 -8.94
N ALA A 206 8.39 -7.16 -8.96
CA ALA A 206 7.97 -8.11 -7.94
C ALA A 206 8.89 -9.35 -7.87
N LEU A 207 9.59 -9.68 -8.96
CA LEU A 207 10.45 -10.85 -9.03
C LEU A 207 11.92 -10.57 -8.68
N LEU A 208 12.26 -9.33 -8.35
CA LEU A 208 13.63 -8.94 -7.99
C LEU A 208 14.17 -9.78 -6.83
N ALA A 209 13.34 -10.09 -5.83
CA ALA A 209 13.74 -10.88 -4.67
C ALA A 209 14.19 -12.32 -4.98
N TYR A 210 13.96 -12.81 -6.21
CA TYR A 210 14.41 -14.14 -6.64
C TYR A 210 15.74 -14.12 -7.39
N GLN A 211 16.25 -12.94 -7.74
CA GLN A 211 17.46 -12.81 -8.56
C GLN A 211 18.74 -13.01 -7.75
N SER A 212 19.75 -13.57 -8.42
CA SER A 212 21.11 -13.67 -7.88
C SER A 212 21.68 -12.25 -7.69
N GLY A 213 22.05 -11.90 -6.47
CA GLY A 213 22.58 -10.57 -6.13
C GLY A 213 21.55 -9.58 -5.56
N PHE A 214 20.28 -9.98 -5.43
CA PHE A 214 19.25 -9.13 -4.82
C PHE A 214 19.61 -8.65 -3.40
N GLN A 215 20.13 -9.54 -2.55
CA GLN A 215 20.49 -9.19 -1.16
C GLN A 215 21.68 -8.23 -1.12
N ASP A 216 22.68 -8.45 -1.97
CA ASP A 216 23.85 -7.56 -2.09
C ASP A 216 23.45 -6.17 -2.60
N PHE A 217 22.53 -6.13 -3.56
CA PHE A 217 21.98 -4.88 -4.08
C PHE A 217 21.14 -4.15 -3.05
N ARG A 218 20.26 -4.84 -2.32
CA ARG A 218 19.47 -4.26 -1.23
C ARG A 218 20.37 -3.66 -0.14
N GLU A 219 21.43 -4.36 0.24
CA GLU A 219 22.42 -3.85 1.18
C GLU A 219 23.17 -2.63 0.63
N THR A 220 23.47 -2.61 -0.68
CA THR A 220 24.07 -1.46 -1.35
C THR A 220 23.14 -0.24 -1.30
N VAL A 221 21.85 -0.41 -1.58
CA VAL A 221 20.84 0.66 -1.49
C VAL A 221 20.70 1.16 -0.05
N ARG A 222 20.68 0.24 0.93
CA ARG A 222 20.62 0.59 2.37
C ARG A 222 21.81 1.46 2.78
N ARG A 223 23.03 1.08 2.39
CA ARG A 223 24.25 1.86 2.68
C ARG A 223 24.24 3.23 2.01
N ALA A 224 23.81 3.29 0.76
CA ALA A 224 23.72 4.55 0.01
C ALA A 224 22.69 5.51 0.62
N LYS A 225 21.59 4.99 1.16
CA LYS A 225 20.59 5.76 1.93
C LYS A 225 21.17 6.32 3.24
N GLU A 226 22.05 5.58 3.91
CA GLU A 226 22.66 5.95 5.19
C GLU A 226 23.77 7.01 5.06
N ASP A 227 24.23 7.31 3.84
CA ASP A 227 25.17 8.40 3.56
C ASP A 227 24.58 9.45 2.59
N PRO A 228 23.71 10.36 3.10
CA PRO A 228 23.06 11.39 2.29
C PRO A 228 24.05 12.37 1.65
N ASN A 229 25.27 12.48 2.18
CA ASN A 229 26.28 13.39 1.67
C ASN A 229 26.93 12.87 0.38
N GLN A 230 26.95 11.56 0.17
CA GLN A 230 27.44 10.95 -1.06
C GLN A 230 26.43 11.01 -2.21
N HIS A 231 25.12 11.07 -1.88
CA HIS A 231 24.02 10.97 -2.85
C HIS A 231 22.87 11.95 -2.56
N PRO A 232 23.14 13.27 -2.42
CA PRO A 232 22.15 14.24 -1.96
C PRO A 232 20.93 14.39 -2.90
N ASP A 233 21.13 14.12 -4.19
CA ASP A 233 20.13 14.15 -5.26
C ASP A 233 19.30 12.86 -5.36
N MET A 234 19.74 11.76 -4.74
CA MET A 234 19.09 10.46 -4.84
C MET A 234 18.40 10.00 -3.55
N VAL A 235 18.49 10.75 -2.45
CA VAL A 235 17.99 10.34 -1.12
C VAL A 235 16.53 9.87 -1.17
N GLN A 236 15.65 10.61 -1.85
CA GLN A 236 14.23 10.23 -1.98
C GLN A 236 14.05 8.95 -2.82
N SER A 237 14.74 8.85 -3.95
CA SER A 237 14.69 7.67 -4.82
C SER A 237 15.25 6.42 -4.14
N LEU A 238 16.31 6.57 -3.34
CA LEU A 238 16.91 5.48 -2.54
C LEU A 238 15.98 5.02 -1.42
N ASN A 239 15.24 5.94 -0.79
CA ASN A 239 14.22 5.60 0.21
C ASN A 239 13.09 4.77 -0.40
N LEU A 240 12.54 5.20 -1.53
CA LEU A 240 11.48 4.49 -2.24
C LEU A 240 11.96 3.12 -2.75
N LEU A 241 13.16 3.07 -3.30
CA LEU A 241 13.76 1.83 -3.76
C LEU A 241 13.99 0.85 -2.61
N ALA A 242 14.52 1.31 -1.47
CA ALA A 242 14.71 0.46 -0.30
C ALA A 242 13.39 -0.16 0.18
N LEU A 243 12.32 0.64 0.27
CA LEU A 243 10.99 0.16 0.65
C LEU A 243 10.44 -0.87 -0.34
N ALA A 244 10.59 -0.63 -1.65
CA ALA A 244 10.15 -1.56 -2.68
C ALA A 244 10.90 -2.91 -2.60
N LEU A 245 12.22 -2.87 -2.34
CA LEU A 245 13.02 -4.08 -2.15
C LEU A 245 12.61 -4.84 -0.88
N ASP A 246 12.39 -4.13 0.24
CA ASP A 246 11.93 -4.73 1.50
C ASP A 246 10.58 -5.42 1.35
N LYS A 247 9.66 -4.77 0.63
CA LYS A 247 8.35 -5.32 0.31
C LYS A 247 8.46 -6.59 -0.53
N SER A 248 9.23 -6.56 -1.63
CA SER A 248 9.45 -7.73 -2.48
C SER A 248 10.06 -8.91 -1.71
N ASP A 249 10.98 -8.66 -0.77
CA ASP A 249 11.55 -9.70 0.10
C ASP A 249 10.52 -10.28 1.08
N THR A 250 9.66 -9.42 1.64
CA THR A 250 8.58 -9.82 2.54
C THR A 250 7.55 -10.69 1.81
N GLU A 251 7.12 -10.27 0.62
CA GLU A 251 6.16 -11.00 -0.21
C GLU A 251 6.73 -12.35 -0.66
N ARG A 252 8.02 -12.39 -1.04
CA ARG A 252 8.74 -13.64 -1.29
C ARG A 252 8.72 -14.56 -0.07
N SER A 253 8.99 -14.03 1.12
CA SER A 253 9.00 -14.79 2.37
C SER A 253 7.61 -15.37 2.69
N GLN A 254 6.56 -14.58 2.50
CA GLN A 254 5.17 -15.03 2.67
C GLN A 254 4.80 -16.14 1.69
N ALA A 255 5.12 -15.98 0.40
CA ALA A 255 4.90 -17.03 -0.61
C ALA A 255 5.66 -18.32 -0.25
N ARG A 256 6.90 -18.20 0.25
CA ARG A 256 7.68 -19.35 0.72
C ARG A 256 7.03 -20.02 1.93
N SER A 257 6.55 -19.26 2.90
CA SER A 257 5.83 -19.80 4.07
C SER A 257 4.56 -20.56 3.64
N LEU A 258 3.78 -19.99 2.72
CA LEU A 258 2.62 -20.67 2.14
C LEU A 258 3.02 -21.99 1.46
N SER A 259 4.09 -21.97 0.66
CA SER A 259 4.59 -23.18 -0.03
C SER A 259 4.98 -24.29 0.95
N GLN A 260 5.60 -23.94 2.08
CA GLN A 260 6.01 -24.89 3.12
C GLN A 260 4.81 -25.49 3.84
N ARG A 261 3.80 -24.69 4.16
CA ARG A 261 2.56 -25.18 4.78
C ARG A 261 1.76 -26.08 3.84
N LEU A 262 1.65 -25.73 2.56
CA LEU A 262 1.02 -26.61 1.56
C LEU A 262 1.75 -27.94 1.42
N LEU A 263 3.08 -27.93 1.45
CA LEU A 263 3.86 -29.17 1.45
C LEU A 263 3.59 -30.00 2.70
N ALA A 264 3.50 -29.37 3.87
CA ALA A 264 3.19 -30.05 5.13
C ALA A 264 1.81 -30.70 5.08
N HIS A 265 0.76 -29.95 4.68
CA HIS A 265 -0.60 -30.51 4.59
C HIS A 265 -0.74 -31.57 3.51
N SER A 266 0.02 -31.48 2.41
CA SER A 266 0.07 -32.56 1.41
C SER A 266 0.70 -33.84 1.98
N ARG A 267 1.69 -33.74 2.87
CA ARG A 267 2.27 -34.91 3.54
C ARG A 267 1.31 -35.50 4.58
N GLU A 268 0.57 -34.66 5.30
CA GLU A 268 -0.46 -35.10 6.24
C GLU A 268 -1.61 -35.81 5.52
N ALA A 269 -2.02 -35.29 4.36
CA ALA A 269 -3.00 -35.93 3.48
C ALA A 269 -2.54 -37.34 3.05
N LEU A 270 -1.28 -37.48 2.64
CA LEU A 270 -0.69 -38.79 2.30
C LEU A 270 -0.63 -39.74 3.52
N ALA A 271 -0.38 -39.20 4.71
CA ALA A 271 -0.38 -40.00 5.94
C ALA A 271 -1.79 -40.51 6.29
N LEU A 272 -2.83 -39.69 6.05
CA LEU A 272 -4.23 -40.08 6.19
C LEU A 272 -4.62 -41.17 5.17
N GLU A 273 -4.17 -41.04 3.92
CA GLU A 273 -4.35 -42.08 2.89
C GLU A 273 -3.70 -43.40 3.29
N THR A 274 -2.46 -43.36 3.75
CA THR A 274 -1.71 -44.55 4.20
C THR A 274 -2.42 -45.21 5.38
N TRP A 275 -2.85 -44.42 6.36
CA TRP A 275 -3.60 -44.91 7.53
C TRP A 275 -4.89 -45.63 7.16
N ALA A 276 -5.63 -45.11 6.16
CA ALA A 276 -6.84 -45.75 5.66
C ALA A 276 -6.52 -47.03 4.87
N GLY A 277 -5.44 -47.03 4.08
CA GLY A 277 -4.98 -48.20 3.33
C GLY A 277 -4.53 -49.37 4.22
N ASP A 278 -3.94 -49.08 5.38
CA ASP A 278 -3.49 -50.08 6.35
C ASP A 278 -4.66 -50.73 7.13
N GLN A 279 -5.88 -50.19 7.02
CA GLN A 279 -7.06 -50.65 7.77
C GLN A 279 -8.22 -51.03 6.83
N PRO A 280 -8.45 -52.34 6.59
CA PRO A 280 -9.54 -52.79 5.73
C PRO A 280 -10.90 -52.23 6.15
N GLY A 281 -11.58 -51.54 5.24
CA GLY A 281 -12.94 -51.01 5.44
C GLY A 281 -13.03 -49.63 6.09
N ARG A 282 -11.91 -49.04 6.54
CA ARG A 282 -11.90 -47.65 7.03
C ARG A 282 -11.71 -46.65 5.90
N LYS A 283 -12.38 -45.50 6.02
CA LYS A 283 -12.21 -44.35 5.13
C LYS A 283 -11.31 -43.31 5.77
N ILE A 284 -10.68 -42.45 4.98
CA ILE A 284 -9.84 -41.33 5.45
C ILE A 284 -10.58 -40.48 6.52
N GLN A 285 -11.88 -40.27 6.32
CA GLN A 285 -12.75 -39.52 7.22
C GLN A 285 -12.90 -40.12 8.62
N ASP A 286 -12.59 -41.42 8.78
CA ASP A 286 -12.71 -42.12 10.08
C ASP A 286 -11.50 -41.86 10.99
N SER A 287 -10.47 -41.15 10.51
CA SER A 287 -9.33 -40.75 11.34
C SER A 287 -9.71 -39.65 12.31
N ASP A 288 -9.25 -39.79 13.55
CA ASP A 288 -9.31 -38.76 14.60
C ASP A 288 -8.64 -37.43 14.21
N LYS A 289 -7.71 -37.46 13.26
CA LYS A 289 -7.00 -36.29 12.75
C LYS A 289 -7.68 -35.62 11.56
N PHE A 290 -8.66 -36.27 10.93
CA PHE A 290 -9.23 -35.80 9.68
C PHE A 290 -9.97 -34.46 9.82
N GLU A 291 -10.83 -34.29 10.82
CA GLU A 291 -11.64 -33.06 10.97
C GLU A 291 -10.75 -31.83 11.21
N ASN A 292 -9.70 -31.98 12.02
CA ASN A 292 -8.72 -30.91 12.27
C ASN A 292 -7.89 -30.62 11.00
N TRP A 293 -7.34 -31.65 10.35
CA TRP A 293 -6.58 -31.48 9.11
C TRP A 293 -7.42 -30.82 8.02
N ARG A 294 -8.69 -31.22 7.84
CA ARG A 294 -9.58 -30.66 6.83
C ARG A 294 -9.84 -29.18 7.08
N LYS A 295 -10.10 -28.79 8.33
CA LYS A 295 -10.32 -27.39 8.72
C LYS A 295 -9.09 -26.53 8.42
N ASP A 296 -7.90 -27.03 8.76
CA ASP A 296 -6.65 -26.33 8.49
C ASP A 296 -6.36 -26.26 6.98
N ALA A 297 -6.65 -27.32 6.24
CA ALA A 297 -6.54 -27.35 4.78
C ALA A 297 -7.50 -26.36 4.11
N ASP A 298 -8.74 -26.25 4.58
CA ASP A 298 -9.72 -25.27 4.06
C ASP A 298 -9.24 -23.83 4.28
N ALA A 299 -8.76 -23.51 5.50
CA ALA A 299 -8.18 -22.21 5.80
C ALA A 299 -6.96 -21.90 4.91
N LEU A 300 -6.10 -22.89 4.66
CA LEU A 300 -4.94 -22.75 3.80
C LEU A 300 -5.33 -22.54 2.32
N LEU A 301 -6.37 -23.22 1.84
CA LEU A 301 -6.92 -23.04 0.50
C LEU A 301 -7.49 -21.63 0.32
N ASP A 302 -8.18 -21.12 1.32
CA ASP A 302 -8.72 -19.75 1.30
C ASP A 302 -7.60 -18.70 1.31
N GLU A 303 -6.56 -18.90 2.14
CA GLU A 303 -5.39 -18.04 2.15
C GLU A 303 -4.67 -18.04 0.78
N TYR A 304 -4.48 -19.21 0.16
CA TYR A 304 -3.94 -19.30 -1.20
C TYR A 304 -4.80 -18.54 -2.23
N ARG A 305 -6.13 -18.66 -2.16
CA ARG A 305 -7.04 -17.92 -3.05
C ARG A 305 -6.94 -16.42 -2.85
N GLN A 306 -6.80 -15.96 -1.61
CA GLN A 306 -6.60 -14.53 -1.32
C GLN A 306 -5.25 -14.04 -1.85
N MET A 307 -4.17 -14.77 -1.58
CA MET A 307 -2.82 -14.39 -2.01
C MET A 307 -2.65 -14.44 -3.53
N SER A 308 -3.27 -15.41 -4.22
CA SER A 308 -3.22 -15.51 -5.69
C SER A 308 -4.02 -14.40 -6.39
N ARG A 309 -5.00 -13.79 -5.73
CA ARG A 309 -5.79 -12.65 -6.23
C ARG A 309 -5.18 -11.30 -5.86
N ASN A 310 -4.39 -11.24 -4.79
CA ASN A 310 -3.69 -10.02 -4.39
C ASN A 310 -2.65 -9.66 -5.45
N ARG A 311 -2.74 -8.44 -6.01
CA ARG A 311 -1.86 -7.94 -7.08
C ARG A 311 -0.37 -8.00 -6.72
N SER A 312 -0.02 -7.79 -5.45
CA SER A 312 1.38 -7.77 -5.03
C SER A 312 1.92 -9.18 -4.78
N MET A 313 1.08 -10.10 -4.30
CA MET A 313 1.46 -11.49 -4.05
C MET A 313 1.35 -12.40 -5.28
N ALA A 314 0.45 -12.11 -6.21
CA ALA A 314 0.19 -12.92 -7.40
C ALA A 314 1.46 -13.24 -8.21
N PRO A 315 2.40 -12.30 -8.44
CA PRO A 315 3.65 -12.61 -9.16
C PRO A 315 4.51 -13.67 -8.46
N HIS A 316 4.46 -13.74 -7.13
CA HIS A 316 5.24 -14.72 -6.35
C HIS A 316 4.66 -16.14 -6.41
N ILE A 317 3.42 -16.28 -6.90
CA ILE A 317 2.65 -17.52 -6.93
C ILE A 317 2.42 -17.99 -8.37
N ASN A 318 2.05 -17.06 -9.26
CA ASN A 318 1.50 -17.35 -10.59
C ASN A 318 2.51 -17.13 -11.73
N ASP A 319 3.38 -16.13 -11.60
CA ASP A 319 4.20 -15.66 -12.73
C ASP A 319 5.42 -16.55 -12.98
N ARG A 320 5.82 -17.35 -12.00
CA ARG A 320 6.88 -18.36 -12.16
C ARG A 320 6.24 -19.71 -12.43
N GLU A 321 6.54 -20.31 -13.58
CA GLU A 321 6.02 -21.61 -13.99
C GLU A 321 6.25 -22.70 -12.94
N GLU A 322 7.44 -22.72 -12.33
CA GLU A 322 7.80 -23.65 -11.25
C GLU A 322 6.91 -23.47 -10.01
N ALA A 323 6.69 -22.21 -9.60
CA ALA A 323 5.87 -21.88 -8.44
C ALA A 323 4.41 -22.22 -8.71
N ARG A 324 3.89 -21.81 -9.86
CA ARG A 324 2.52 -22.12 -10.29
C ARG A 324 2.29 -23.62 -10.34
N THR A 325 3.18 -24.37 -10.99
CA THR A 325 3.11 -25.84 -11.04
C THR A 325 3.19 -26.46 -9.64
N PHE A 326 4.01 -25.87 -8.75
CA PHE A 326 4.08 -26.31 -7.37
C PHE A 326 2.74 -26.16 -6.66
N PHE A 327 2.16 -24.96 -6.68
CA PHE A 327 0.89 -24.63 -6.03
C PHE A 327 -0.26 -25.42 -6.65
N ASP A 328 -0.46 -25.36 -7.97
CA ASP A 328 -1.58 -26.00 -8.67
C ASP A 328 -1.67 -27.50 -8.36
N ARG A 329 -0.54 -28.21 -8.38
CA ARG A 329 -0.51 -29.66 -8.07
C ARG A 329 -0.92 -29.98 -6.65
N ARG A 330 -0.52 -29.15 -5.68
CA ARG A 330 -0.74 -29.42 -4.24
C ARG A 330 -2.14 -29.03 -3.85
N ILE A 331 -2.62 -27.91 -4.38
CA ILE A 331 -4.01 -27.46 -4.25
C ILE A 331 -4.95 -28.50 -4.86
N ALA A 332 -4.67 -29.00 -6.06
CA ALA A 332 -5.47 -30.05 -6.69
C ALA A 332 -5.53 -31.31 -5.80
N TYR A 333 -4.39 -31.78 -5.30
CA TYR A 333 -4.30 -32.97 -4.46
C TYR A 333 -5.11 -32.86 -3.16
N ILE A 334 -4.96 -31.77 -2.40
CA ILE A 334 -5.71 -31.58 -1.13
C ILE A 334 -7.20 -31.24 -1.34
N SER A 335 -7.59 -30.92 -2.57
CA SER A 335 -8.97 -30.64 -2.97
C SER A 335 -9.68 -31.85 -3.59
N GLU A 336 -9.01 -33.01 -3.70
CA GLU A 336 -9.63 -34.21 -4.25
C GLU A 336 -10.85 -34.67 -3.43
N GLU A 337 -11.87 -35.20 -4.10
CA GLU A 337 -13.14 -35.61 -3.47
C GLU A 337 -12.97 -36.62 -2.34
N ARG A 338 -11.92 -37.45 -2.38
CA ARG A 338 -11.64 -38.42 -1.30
C ARG A 338 -11.35 -37.74 0.05
N PHE A 339 -10.95 -36.47 0.03
CA PHE A 339 -10.72 -35.63 1.20
C PHE A 339 -11.92 -34.74 1.55
N ALA A 340 -13.03 -34.83 0.81
CA ALA A 340 -14.24 -34.10 1.14
C ALA A 340 -14.81 -34.63 2.48
N ALA A 341 -15.27 -33.70 3.31
CA ALA A 341 -16.00 -34.05 4.52
C ALA A 341 -17.31 -34.77 4.12
N LEU A 342 -17.60 -35.91 4.76
CA LEU A 342 -18.90 -36.54 4.60
C LEU A 342 -19.98 -35.61 5.16
N PRO A 343 -21.17 -35.53 4.55
CA PRO A 343 -22.30 -34.85 5.15
C PRO A 343 -22.50 -35.39 6.56
N LYS A 344 -22.50 -34.51 7.58
CA LYS A 344 -22.85 -34.93 8.94
C LYS A 344 -24.26 -35.55 8.84
N PRO A 345 -24.44 -36.83 9.25
CA PRO A 345 -25.76 -37.44 9.19
C PRO A 345 -26.73 -36.58 10.00
N ASP A 346 -27.89 -36.30 9.42
CA ASP A 346 -28.92 -35.48 10.06
C ASP A 346 -29.21 -36.07 11.45
N PRO A 347 -29.11 -35.30 12.55
CA PRO A 347 -29.40 -35.79 13.89
C PRO A 347 -30.80 -36.42 14.00
N THR A 348 -31.71 -36.04 13.10
CA THR A 348 -33.05 -36.63 12.96
C THR A 348 -32.99 -38.05 12.39
N GLN A 349 -32.11 -38.32 11.42
CA GLN A 349 -31.88 -39.65 10.85
C GLN A 349 -31.14 -40.56 11.83
N GLN A 350 -30.19 -40.04 12.60
CA GLN A 350 -29.51 -40.83 13.66
C GLN A 350 -30.48 -41.24 14.78
N LYS A 351 -31.38 -40.34 15.20
CA LYS A 351 -32.44 -40.69 16.16
C LYS A 351 -33.42 -41.71 15.60
N ALA A 352 -33.78 -41.60 14.32
CA ALA A 352 -34.66 -42.57 13.66
C ALA A 352 -34.00 -43.97 13.59
N LEU A 353 -32.72 -44.05 13.22
CA LEU A 353 -31.95 -45.30 13.20
C LEU A 353 -31.80 -45.92 14.59
N GLN A 354 -31.53 -45.13 15.63
CA GLN A 354 -31.50 -45.64 17.01
C GLN A 354 -32.87 -46.13 17.48
N ALA A 355 -33.94 -45.40 17.16
CA ALA A 355 -35.31 -45.83 17.50
C ALA A 355 -35.69 -47.14 16.82
N GLN A 356 -35.29 -47.31 15.56
CA GLN A 356 -35.55 -48.52 14.77
C GLN A 356 -34.76 -49.72 15.29
N GLN A 357 -33.46 -49.56 15.59
CA GLN A 357 -32.65 -50.62 16.21
C GLN A 357 -33.14 -51.00 17.61
N THR A 358 -33.66 -50.05 18.37
CA THR A 358 -34.25 -50.32 19.69
C THR A 358 -35.56 -51.11 19.58
N GLN A 359 -36.38 -50.83 18.56
CA GLN A 359 -37.60 -51.58 18.28
C GLN A 359 -37.32 -53.00 17.79
N GLU A 360 -36.34 -53.19 16.89
CA GLU A 360 -35.92 -54.51 16.42
C GLU A 360 -35.36 -55.36 17.56
N ALA A 361 -34.53 -54.78 18.43
CA ALA A 361 -34.00 -55.48 19.62
C ALA A 361 -35.10 -55.87 20.63
N GLN A 362 -36.17 -55.07 20.75
CA GLN A 362 -37.32 -55.40 21.60
C GLN A 362 -38.23 -56.47 20.98
N GLN A 363 -38.35 -56.51 19.65
CA GLN A 363 -39.09 -57.56 18.95
C GLN A 363 -38.38 -58.92 19.01
N ASP A 364 -37.05 -58.92 18.89
CA ASP A 364 -36.26 -60.15 19.04
C ASP A 364 -36.31 -60.69 20.48
N GLN A 365 -36.28 -59.82 21.50
CA GLN A 365 -36.46 -60.25 22.90
C GLN A 365 -37.87 -60.77 23.20
N GLY A 366 -38.90 -60.21 22.55
CA GLY A 366 -40.28 -60.66 22.66
C GLY A 366 -40.53 -62.04 22.04
N MET A 367 -39.82 -62.38 20.95
CA MET A 367 -39.92 -63.72 20.34
C MET A 367 -39.18 -64.80 21.14
N THR A 368 -38.07 -64.46 21.82
CA THR A 368 -37.34 -65.44 22.66
C THR A 368 -38.02 -65.83 23.97
N MET A 369 -39.05 -65.09 24.41
CA MET A 369 -39.82 -65.39 25.64
C MET A 369 -41.16 -66.11 25.37
N SER A 370 -41.44 -66.48 24.12
CA SER A 370 -42.67 -67.17 23.70
C SER A 370 -42.44 -68.63 23.22
N LEU A 371 -41.27 -69.21 23.52
CA LEU A 371 -40.97 -70.64 23.43
C LEU A 371 -40.72 -71.16 24.85
#